data_AF-X0AGQ8-F1
#
_entry.id   AF-X0AGQ8-F1
#
_cell.length_a   1.000
_cell.length_b   1.000
_cell.length_c   1.000
_cell.angle_alpha   90.00
_cell.angle_beta   90.00
_cell.angle_gamma   90.00
#
_symmetry.space_group_name_H-M   'P 1'
#
loop_
_entity.id
_entity.type
_entity.pdbx_description
1 polymer ?
#
loop_
_entity_poly.entity_id
_entity_poly.type
_entity_poly.pdbx_seq_one_letter_code
_entity_poly.pdbx_strand_id
1 'polypeptide(L)'
;MTNIATIAFFTFLRANLVLHSAMTSATSTPQFGPSVPFSSFVPPSPSPLAASTPYFGLDNDDDVEPLSLEVLDKPQDKVEGMRLVADSIAQMRQRASLNLVFHPLCLAGLSATLAAIYHFGGVTRDSGLGMTVSCGVIMSYLMGIRYLANGYISLAERLRWNWLRANDGEEDTLLAARLNQDIIGTLVLRLEPNPTSSHRRRRSLSLRGGKGVIRAWTTNLNYRGKGVGKDLLQEAVRVTKERCGKDAEVGFAQEHANSAMLLPGIFNAPFRRDEVRATRALDGILSNWDFVKKRR
;
A
#
# COMPACT_ATOMS: atom_id res chain seq x y z
N MET A 1 39.05 26.01 17.39
CA MET A 1 38.12 27.13 17.10
C MET A 1 38.48 27.68 15.73
N THR A 2 37.61 27.57 14.74
CA THR A 2 37.51 28.44 13.54
C THR A 2 36.25 28.02 12.78
N ASN A 3 35.26 28.91 12.72
CA ASN A 3 34.06 28.72 11.90
C ASN A 3 34.35 29.10 10.45
N ILE A 4 33.71 28.41 9.50
CA ILE A 4 33.23 29.06 8.27
C ILE A 4 31.78 28.59 8.06
N ALA A 5 30.87 29.56 7.99
CA ALA A 5 29.46 29.39 7.67
C ALA A 5 29.09 30.37 6.53
N THR A 6 27.86 30.28 5.99
CA THR A 6 27.34 31.05 4.82
C THR A 6 27.86 30.46 3.49
N ILE A 7 27.12 30.23 2.40
CA ILE A 7 25.94 30.88 1.77
C ILE A 7 24.89 29.77 1.40
N ALA A 8 23.55 29.85 1.49
CA ALA A 8 22.52 30.88 1.71
C ALA A 8 21.80 31.45 0.44
N PHE A 9 20.47 31.25 0.38
CA PHE A 9 19.49 31.87 -0.57
C PHE A 9 19.61 31.63 -2.09
N PHE A 10 18.61 30.93 -2.65
CA PHE A 10 17.72 31.40 -3.76
C PHE A 10 16.44 30.53 -3.73
N THR A 11 15.39 31.01 -3.04
CA THR A 11 14.09 31.45 -3.63
C THR A 11 13.41 30.44 -4.56
N PHE A 12 12.29 29.84 -4.16
CA PHE A 12 10.94 30.37 -4.42
C PHE A 12 10.68 30.76 -5.88
N LEU A 13 9.88 29.94 -6.59
CA LEU A 13 9.01 30.41 -7.66
C LEU A 13 7.72 29.59 -7.70
N ARG A 14 6.59 30.28 -7.53
CA ARG A 14 5.23 29.75 -7.46
C ARG A 14 4.43 30.35 -8.61
N ALA A 15 4.18 29.59 -9.66
CA ALA A 15 3.22 29.86 -10.72
C ALA A 15 2.71 28.48 -11.19
N ASN A 16 1.46 28.07 -11.01
CA ASN A 16 0.19 28.75 -11.34
C ASN A 16 0.12 29.15 -12.81
N LEU A 17 0.01 28.15 -13.69
CA LEU A 17 -0.33 28.34 -15.10
C LEU A 17 -1.73 27.77 -15.36
N VAL A 18 -2.73 28.61 -15.13
CA VAL A 18 -4.08 28.42 -15.66
C VAL A 18 -4.07 28.85 -17.12
N LEU A 19 -4.46 27.95 -18.02
CA LEU A 19 -4.70 28.27 -19.43
C LEU A 19 -6.09 27.75 -19.83
N HIS A 20 -7.09 28.61 -19.67
CA HIS A 20 -8.38 28.48 -20.33
C HIS A 20 -8.37 29.33 -21.60
N SER A 21 -8.53 28.69 -22.77
CA SER A 21 -8.95 29.27 -24.06
C SER A 21 -9.25 28.06 -24.97
N ALA A 22 -10.50 27.60 -25.13
CA ALA A 22 -11.68 28.23 -25.74
C ALA A 22 -11.58 28.36 -27.27
N MET A 23 -12.20 27.40 -27.98
CA MET A 23 -12.86 27.55 -29.31
C MET A 23 -11.95 27.81 -30.54
N THR A 24 -12.23 27.36 -31.79
CA THR A 24 -13.38 26.66 -32.40
C THR A 24 -13.00 26.01 -33.75
N SER A 25 -13.79 25.01 -34.18
CA SER A 25 -14.22 24.68 -35.56
C SER A 25 -13.25 24.25 -36.71
N ALA A 26 -13.70 23.17 -37.38
CA ALA A 26 -13.76 22.95 -38.85
C ALA A 26 -12.58 22.32 -39.64
N THR A 27 -12.78 21.03 -39.95
CA THR A 27 -12.82 20.44 -41.31
C THR A 27 -11.70 20.72 -42.32
N SER A 28 -10.92 19.67 -42.65
CA SER A 28 -10.49 19.34 -44.03
C SER A 28 -9.88 17.94 -44.10
N THR A 29 -10.57 17.00 -44.75
CA THR A 29 -10.06 15.66 -45.12
C THR A 29 -10.34 15.40 -46.60
N PRO A 30 -9.31 15.16 -47.45
CA PRO A 30 -9.53 14.78 -48.84
C PRO A 30 -9.95 13.31 -48.95
N GLN A 31 -10.79 13.03 -49.93
CA GLN A 31 -11.50 11.76 -50.12
C GLN A 31 -10.93 11.01 -51.32
N PHE A 32 -10.68 9.71 -51.19
CA PHE A 32 -10.48 8.80 -52.33
C PHE A 32 -11.27 7.50 -52.09
N GLY A 33 -12.25 7.24 -52.95
CA GLY A 33 -12.88 5.93 -53.11
C GLY A 33 -12.49 5.31 -54.46
N PRO A 34 -12.96 4.09 -54.76
CA PRO A 34 -13.90 4.02 -55.88
C PRO A 34 -15.06 3.00 -55.72
N SER A 35 -16.20 3.40 -56.29
CA SER A 35 -17.24 2.59 -56.97
C SER A 35 -17.82 1.32 -56.32
N VAL A 36 -19.10 1.42 -55.92
CA VAL A 36 -20.09 0.33 -55.88
C VAL A 36 -20.88 0.23 -57.21
N PRO A 37 -21.60 -0.87 -57.45
CA PRO A 37 -22.88 -0.83 -58.14
C PRO A 37 -24.05 -1.33 -57.26
N PHE A 38 -25.08 -0.46 -57.17
CA PHE A 38 -26.55 -0.69 -57.12
C PHE A 38 -27.07 -2.15 -57.16
N SER A 39 -28.21 -2.57 -56.56
CA SER A 39 -29.36 -1.94 -55.85
C SER A 39 -30.12 -3.11 -55.14
N SER A 40 -30.88 -3.01 -54.05
CA SER A 40 -32.25 -2.43 -53.96
C SER A 40 -32.84 -2.56 -52.54
N PHE A 41 -33.88 -1.79 -52.24
CA PHE A 41 -34.66 -1.83 -50.98
C PHE A 41 -35.40 -3.16 -50.73
N VAL A 42 -35.60 -3.52 -49.45
CA VAL A 42 -36.87 -3.94 -48.78
C VAL A 42 -36.60 -4.38 -47.32
N PRO A 43 -37.27 -3.81 -46.31
CA PRO A 43 -37.68 -4.49 -45.07
C PRO A 43 -39.17 -4.90 -45.16
N PRO A 44 -39.65 -6.03 -44.58
CA PRO A 44 -39.84 -6.06 -43.11
C PRO A 44 -39.92 -7.46 -42.42
N SER A 45 -40.11 -7.39 -41.09
CA SER A 45 -40.91 -8.31 -40.23
C SER A 45 -40.33 -9.63 -39.69
N PRO A 46 -40.81 -10.09 -38.50
CA PRO A 46 -40.18 -11.15 -37.70
C PRO A 46 -40.82 -12.53 -37.89
N SER A 47 -40.06 -13.59 -37.58
CA SER A 47 -40.59 -14.95 -37.42
C SER A 47 -41.01 -15.24 -35.96
N PRO A 48 -42.27 -15.63 -35.70
CA PRO A 48 -42.77 -16.02 -34.38
C PRO A 48 -42.79 -17.56 -34.17
N LEU A 49 -43.33 -17.98 -33.02
CA LEU A 49 -43.54 -19.36 -32.52
C LEU A 49 -42.25 -20.11 -32.10
N ALA A 50 -41.94 -20.23 -30.80
CA ALA A 50 -42.59 -21.05 -29.75
C ALA A 50 -42.20 -22.55 -29.85
N ALA A 51 -41.90 -23.26 -28.76
CA ALA A 51 -42.55 -23.17 -27.45
C ALA A 51 -41.61 -23.31 -26.23
N SER A 52 -41.74 -22.34 -25.31
CA SER A 52 -41.86 -22.47 -23.85
C SER A 52 -41.41 -23.77 -23.14
N THR A 53 -40.43 -23.61 -22.26
CA THR A 53 -40.38 -24.23 -20.92
C THR A 53 -40.15 -23.12 -19.87
N PRO A 54 -40.65 -23.26 -18.63
CA PRO A 54 -41.03 -22.12 -17.82
C PRO A 54 -39.85 -21.42 -17.11
N TYR A 55 -39.92 -20.08 -17.09
CA TYR A 55 -39.20 -19.26 -16.11
C TYR A 55 -39.67 -19.62 -14.70
N PHE A 56 -38.78 -20.18 -13.88
CA PHE A 56 -38.84 -19.97 -12.44
C PHE A 56 -38.01 -18.73 -12.12
N GLY A 57 -38.69 -17.66 -11.70
CA GLY A 57 -38.03 -16.47 -11.20
C GLY A 57 -37.55 -16.68 -9.77
N LEU A 58 -36.26 -16.46 -9.57
CA LEU A 58 -35.63 -15.84 -8.40
C LEU A 58 -34.58 -14.92 -9.05
N ASP A 59 -34.74 -13.60 -9.08
CA ASP A 59 -34.75 -12.70 -7.92
C ASP A 59 -33.74 -13.18 -6.86
N ASN A 60 -32.45 -13.04 -7.19
CA ASN A 60 -31.30 -13.12 -6.28
C ASN A 60 -30.09 -12.40 -6.92
N ASP A 61 -30.15 -11.07 -6.98
CA ASP A 61 -28.98 -10.19 -7.20
C ASP A 61 -28.27 -9.85 -5.86
N ASP A 62 -28.50 -10.66 -4.81
CA ASP A 62 -28.18 -10.41 -3.39
C ASP A 62 -27.27 -11.48 -2.75
N ASP A 63 -26.46 -12.19 -3.54
CA ASP A 63 -25.48 -13.20 -3.06
C ASP A 63 -24.01 -12.72 -3.21
N VAL A 64 -23.76 -11.43 -3.00
CA VAL A 64 -22.42 -10.97 -2.57
C VAL A 64 -22.36 -11.08 -1.05
N GLU A 65 -21.84 -12.23 -0.58
CA GLU A 65 -21.62 -12.47 0.86
C GLU A 65 -20.87 -11.26 1.47
N PRO A 66 -21.49 -10.54 2.43
CA PRO A 66 -21.04 -9.20 2.79
C PRO A 66 -19.68 -9.24 3.48
N LEU A 67 -18.78 -8.37 3.01
CA LEU A 67 -17.45 -8.14 3.58
C LEU A 67 -17.55 -7.88 5.09
N SER A 68 -17.29 -8.90 5.91
CA SER A 68 -17.47 -8.81 7.36
C SER A 68 -16.23 -8.19 7.99
N LEU A 69 -16.37 -6.94 8.41
CA LEU A 69 -15.34 -6.18 9.13
C LEU A 69 -15.53 -6.43 10.63
N GLU A 70 -15.03 -7.56 11.11
CA GLU A 70 -15.23 -8.03 12.49
C GLU A 70 -14.06 -7.60 13.41
N VAL A 71 -14.38 -7.25 14.65
CA VAL A 71 -13.39 -7.13 15.74
C VAL A 71 -12.98 -8.56 16.12
N LEU A 72 -11.69 -8.85 16.00
CA LEU A 72 -11.22 -10.23 15.99
C LEU A 72 -11.00 -10.77 17.41
N ASP A 73 -12.09 -11.13 18.09
CA ASP A 73 -12.05 -11.58 19.49
C ASP A 73 -11.61 -13.06 19.63
N LYS A 74 -11.87 -13.90 18.62
CA LYS A 74 -11.52 -15.33 18.63
C LYS A 74 -9.99 -15.55 18.49
N PRO A 75 -9.38 -16.46 19.29
CA PRO A 75 -7.92 -16.64 19.29
C PRO A 75 -7.36 -17.24 18.01
N GLN A 76 -8.12 -18.10 17.30
CA GLN A 76 -7.68 -18.70 16.03
C GLN A 76 -7.59 -17.64 14.93
N ASP A 77 -8.61 -16.80 14.81
CA ASP A 77 -8.66 -15.71 13.84
C ASP A 77 -7.52 -14.70 14.07
N LYS A 78 -7.20 -14.37 15.34
CA LYS A 78 -6.02 -13.56 15.69
C LYS A 78 -4.71 -14.14 15.14
N VAL A 79 -4.56 -15.48 15.07
CA VAL A 79 -3.37 -16.13 14.51
C VAL A 79 -3.30 -15.90 12.99
N GLU A 80 -4.42 -16.06 12.29
CA GLU A 80 -4.50 -15.90 10.84
C GLU A 80 -4.31 -14.43 10.41
N GLY A 81 -4.92 -13.48 11.13
CA GLY A 81 -4.64 -12.05 10.95
C GLY A 81 -3.15 -11.74 11.12
N MET A 82 -2.54 -12.20 12.21
CA MET A 82 -1.10 -12.00 12.44
C MET A 82 -0.20 -12.68 11.39
N ARG A 83 -0.63 -13.82 10.83
CA ARG A 83 0.04 -14.46 9.69
C ARG A 83 0.00 -13.54 8.46
N LEU A 84 -1.14 -12.90 8.17
CA LEU A 84 -1.26 -11.95 7.05
C LEU A 84 -0.35 -10.72 7.24
N VAL A 85 -0.19 -10.22 8.48
CA VAL A 85 0.80 -9.18 8.81
C VAL A 85 2.21 -9.67 8.52
N ALA A 86 2.60 -10.83 9.05
CA ALA A 86 3.93 -11.42 8.86
C ALA A 86 4.26 -11.67 7.38
N ASP A 87 3.32 -12.23 6.61
CA ASP A 87 3.46 -12.47 5.17
C ASP A 87 3.60 -11.16 4.40
N SER A 88 2.93 -10.08 4.82
CA SER A 88 3.12 -8.76 4.21
C SER A 88 4.49 -8.15 4.47
N ILE A 89 5.09 -8.39 5.65
CA ILE A 89 6.48 -8.00 5.95
C ILE A 89 7.47 -8.86 5.14
N ALA A 90 7.20 -10.16 4.97
CA ALA A 90 8.00 -11.02 4.10
C ALA A 90 7.95 -10.55 2.63
N GLN A 91 6.79 -10.08 2.14
CA GLN A 91 6.66 -9.43 0.84
C GLN A 91 7.48 -8.13 0.73
N MET A 92 7.59 -7.35 1.81
CA MET A 92 8.44 -6.14 1.82
C MET A 92 9.91 -6.48 1.58
N ARG A 93 10.44 -7.57 2.17
CA ARG A 93 11.81 -8.05 1.91
C ARG A 93 12.04 -8.32 0.42
N GLN A 94 11.09 -8.99 -0.24
CA GLN A 94 11.20 -9.29 -1.68
C GLN A 94 11.15 -8.02 -2.54
N ARG A 95 10.31 -7.04 -2.18
CA ARG A 95 10.26 -5.75 -2.88
C ARG A 95 11.51 -4.92 -2.64
N ALA A 96 12.02 -4.92 -1.41
CA ALA A 96 13.27 -4.26 -1.03
C ALA A 96 14.46 -4.82 -1.82
N SER A 97 14.59 -6.15 -1.91
CA SER A 97 15.66 -6.78 -2.68
C SER A 97 15.57 -6.46 -4.18
N LEU A 98 14.39 -6.55 -4.79
CA LEU A 98 14.19 -6.17 -6.20
C LEU A 98 14.49 -4.69 -6.46
N ASN A 99 14.00 -3.78 -5.62
CA ASN A 99 14.28 -2.34 -5.76
C ASN A 99 15.77 -2.03 -5.59
N LEU A 100 16.49 -2.78 -4.75
CA LEU A 100 17.92 -2.65 -4.55
C LEU A 100 18.72 -3.21 -5.76
N VAL A 101 18.31 -4.36 -6.32
CA VAL A 101 18.89 -4.94 -7.55
C VAL A 101 18.77 -3.99 -8.75
N PHE A 102 17.59 -3.39 -8.93
CA PHE A 102 17.29 -2.50 -10.05
C PHE A 102 17.56 -1.02 -9.76
N HIS A 103 18.19 -0.67 -8.63
CA HIS A 103 18.51 0.71 -8.33
C HIS A 103 19.59 1.25 -9.30
N PRO A 104 19.40 2.43 -9.92
CA PRO A 104 20.32 2.91 -10.97
C PRO A 104 21.77 3.07 -10.48
N LEU A 105 21.97 3.47 -9.22
CA LEU A 105 23.33 3.55 -8.63
C LEU A 105 23.98 2.18 -8.46
N CYS A 106 23.21 1.14 -8.14
CA CYS A 106 23.72 -0.22 -7.95
C CYS A 106 24.04 -0.88 -9.29
N LEU A 107 23.17 -0.68 -10.30
CA LEU A 107 23.43 -1.09 -11.68
C LEU A 107 24.62 -0.34 -12.29
N ALA A 108 24.76 0.97 -12.05
CA ALA A 108 25.93 1.74 -12.50
C ALA A 108 27.23 1.26 -11.84
N GLY A 109 27.19 0.95 -10.54
CA GLY A 109 28.33 0.35 -9.84
C GLY A 109 28.74 -1.00 -10.42
N LEU A 110 27.76 -1.88 -10.70
CA LEU A 110 28.01 -3.19 -11.33
C LEU A 110 28.50 -3.06 -12.78
N SER A 111 27.94 -2.14 -13.58
CA SER A 111 28.43 -1.92 -14.95
C SER A 111 29.84 -1.33 -14.95
N ALA A 112 30.17 -0.45 -14.01
CA ALA A 112 31.51 0.11 -13.86
C ALA A 112 32.55 -0.95 -13.44
N THR A 113 32.22 -1.88 -12.53
CA THR A 113 33.14 -2.96 -12.17
C THR A 113 33.33 -3.96 -13.32
N LEU A 114 32.25 -4.33 -14.04
CA LEU A 114 32.36 -5.16 -15.24
C LEU A 114 33.18 -4.48 -16.35
N ALA A 115 32.96 -3.18 -16.59
CA ALA A 115 33.72 -2.41 -17.57
C ALA A 115 35.20 -2.27 -17.18
N ALA A 116 35.50 -2.08 -15.90
CA ALA A 116 36.87 -2.09 -15.39
C ALA A 116 37.53 -3.47 -15.59
N ILE A 117 36.83 -4.57 -15.29
CA ILE A 117 37.34 -5.93 -15.52
C ILE A 117 37.58 -6.19 -17.01
N TYR A 118 36.72 -5.69 -17.90
CA TYR A 118 36.93 -5.79 -19.34
C TYR A 118 38.14 -4.96 -19.81
N HIS A 119 38.28 -3.73 -19.32
CA HIS A 119 39.36 -2.82 -19.71
C HIS A 119 40.73 -3.26 -19.17
N PHE A 120 40.83 -3.61 -17.89
CA PHE A 120 42.08 -4.09 -17.27
C PHE A 120 42.38 -5.56 -17.63
N GLY A 121 41.34 -6.38 -17.87
CA GLY A 121 41.47 -7.75 -18.40
C GLY A 121 41.73 -7.82 -19.90
N GLY A 122 41.68 -6.70 -20.63
CA GLY A 122 41.92 -6.61 -22.08
C GLY A 122 43.32 -6.99 -22.56
N VAL A 123 44.20 -7.43 -21.64
CA VAL A 123 45.56 -7.95 -21.93
C VAL A 123 45.64 -9.47 -21.74
N THR A 124 44.69 -10.11 -21.04
CA THR A 124 44.70 -11.57 -20.85
C THR A 124 43.95 -12.27 -21.99
N ARG A 125 44.69 -13.13 -22.71
CA ARG A 125 44.29 -13.86 -23.92
C ARG A 125 43.18 -14.91 -23.72
N ASP A 126 42.69 -15.08 -22.49
CA ASP A 126 41.81 -16.17 -22.06
C ASP A 126 40.40 -15.65 -21.72
N SER A 127 39.49 -15.71 -22.68
CA SER A 127 38.08 -15.28 -22.54
C SER A 127 37.33 -15.98 -21.40
N GLY A 128 37.67 -17.24 -21.10
CA GLY A 128 37.08 -18.02 -20.00
C GLY A 128 37.35 -17.45 -18.60
N LEU A 129 38.51 -16.81 -18.40
CA LEU A 129 38.85 -16.19 -17.11
C LEU A 129 37.94 -14.98 -16.85
N GLY A 130 37.70 -14.14 -17.87
CA GLY A 130 36.80 -13.00 -17.80
C GLY A 130 35.35 -13.39 -17.50
N MET A 131 34.86 -14.50 -18.07
CA MET A 131 33.53 -15.05 -17.75
C MET A 131 33.43 -15.51 -16.28
N THR A 132 34.46 -16.19 -15.77
CA THR A 132 34.49 -16.65 -14.38
C THR A 132 34.52 -15.47 -13.39
N VAL A 133 35.35 -14.46 -13.66
CA VAL A 133 35.45 -13.26 -12.79
C VAL A 133 34.16 -12.43 -12.82
N SER A 134 33.57 -12.19 -13.99
CA SER A 134 32.30 -11.46 -14.09
C SER A 134 31.14 -12.21 -13.41
N CYS A 135 31.09 -13.54 -13.49
CA CYS A 135 30.15 -14.36 -12.73
C CYS A 135 30.34 -14.20 -11.21
N GLY A 136 31.59 -14.21 -10.72
CA GLY A 136 31.92 -13.94 -9.32
C GLY A 136 31.50 -12.55 -8.83
N VAL A 137 31.64 -11.52 -9.68
CA VAL A 137 31.19 -10.14 -9.38
C VAL A 137 29.66 -10.05 -9.32
N ILE A 138 28.94 -10.68 -10.25
CA ILE A 138 27.48 -10.74 -10.21
C ILE A 138 27.01 -11.50 -8.96
N MET A 139 27.66 -12.61 -8.61
CA MET A 139 27.30 -13.42 -7.44
C MET A 139 27.54 -12.68 -6.12
N SER A 140 28.69 -12.02 -5.99
CA SER A 140 29.02 -11.19 -4.80
C SER A 140 28.11 -9.96 -4.68
N TYR A 141 27.76 -9.30 -5.78
CA TYR A 141 26.74 -8.24 -5.82
C TYR A 141 25.39 -8.71 -5.29
N LEU A 142 24.87 -9.82 -5.81
CA LEU A 142 23.60 -10.40 -5.35
C LEU A 142 23.68 -10.84 -3.88
N MET A 143 24.81 -11.38 -3.42
CA MET A 143 25.01 -11.74 -2.02
C MET A 143 24.99 -10.52 -1.09
N GLY A 144 25.66 -9.42 -1.47
CA GLY A 144 25.64 -8.16 -0.72
C GLY A 144 24.22 -7.57 -0.59
N ILE A 145 23.44 -7.62 -1.67
CA ILE A 145 22.02 -7.23 -1.67
C ILE A 145 21.19 -8.11 -0.72
N ARG A 146 21.40 -9.44 -0.74
CA ARG A 146 20.72 -10.36 0.19
C ARG A 146 21.08 -10.06 1.64
N TYR A 147 22.34 -9.76 1.93
CA TYR A 147 22.80 -9.37 3.27
C TYR A 147 22.08 -8.11 3.76
N LEU A 148 22.04 -7.04 2.96
CA LEU A 148 21.32 -5.80 3.28
C LEU A 148 19.81 -6.03 3.47
N ALA A 149 19.19 -6.91 2.68
CA ALA A 149 17.77 -7.25 2.80
C ALA A 149 17.44 -8.18 3.99
N ASN A 150 18.42 -8.81 4.65
CA ASN A 150 18.15 -9.75 5.74
C ASN A 150 17.62 -9.07 7.02
N GLY A 151 17.86 -7.78 7.23
CA GLY A 151 17.32 -7.05 8.39
C GLY A 151 15.80 -7.11 8.50
N TYR A 152 15.08 -7.19 7.38
CA TYR A 152 13.62 -7.34 7.35
C TYR A 152 13.13 -8.68 7.92
N ILE A 153 13.96 -9.74 7.90
CA ILE A 153 13.62 -11.04 8.51
C ILE A 153 13.61 -10.90 10.03
N SER A 154 14.68 -10.36 10.61
CA SER A 154 14.79 -10.16 12.06
C SER A 154 13.74 -9.19 12.60
N LEU A 155 13.27 -8.25 11.76
CA LEU A 155 12.10 -7.43 12.09
C LEU A 155 10.80 -8.25 12.13
N ALA A 156 10.54 -9.09 11.12
CA ALA A 156 9.37 -9.97 11.09
C ALA A 156 9.34 -10.96 12.29
N GLU A 157 10.50 -11.50 12.67
CA GLU A 157 10.66 -12.38 13.85
C GLU A 157 10.30 -11.66 15.16
N ARG A 158 10.71 -10.38 15.29
CA ARG A 158 10.35 -9.52 16.44
C ARG A 158 8.88 -9.11 16.46
N LEU A 159 8.21 -9.10 15.30
CA LEU A 159 6.80 -8.74 15.12
C LEU A 159 5.80 -9.87 15.42
N ARG A 160 6.26 -11.02 15.92
CA ARG A 160 5.40 -12.08 16.49
C ARG A 160 4.67 -11.58 17.75
N TRP A 161 3.80 -12.42 18.34
CA TRP A 161 2.89 -12.12 19.48
C TRP A 161 3.37 -11.13 20.55
N ASN A 162 4.65 -11.12 20.89
CA ASN A 162 5.25 -10.16 21.83
C ASN A 162 5.07 -8.69 21.40
N TRP A 163 4.95 -8.41 20.10
CA TRP A 163 4.74 -7.06 19.57
C TRP A 163 3.30 -6.56 19.76
N LEU A 164 2.30 -7.44 19.78
CA LEU A 164 0.88 -7.09 20.05
C LEU A 164 0.64 -6.68 21.50
N ARG A 165 1.47 -7.16 22.43
CA ARG A 165 1.42 -6.78 23.83
C ARG A 165 2.18 -5.47 24.00
N ALA A 166 1.50 -4.40 24.42
CA ALA A 166 2.20 -3.18 24.81
C ALA A 166 3.14 -3.47 26.00
N ASN A 167 4.24 -2.71 26.13
CA ASN A 167 5.04 -2.71 27.37
C ASN A 167 4.20 -2.28 28.60
N ASP A 168 3.04 -1.65 28.38
CA ASP A 168 2.08 -1.26 29.41
C ASP A 168 1.04 -2.36 29.74
N GLY A 169 1.17 -3.54 29.14
CA GLY A 169 0.33 -4.72 29.43
C GLY A 169 -1.05 -4.74 28.79
N GLU A 170 -1.46 -3.70 28.06
CA GLU A 170 -2.71 -3.69 27.30
C GLU A 170 -2.58 -4.50 25.98
N GLU A 171 -3.66 -5.20 25.61
CA GLU A 171 -3.74 -5.97 24.36
C GLU A 171 -4.23 -5.06 23.22
N ASP A 172 -3.45 -4.98 22.13
CA ASP A 172 -3.86 -4.24 20.94
C ASP A 172 -5.14 -4.87 20.33
N THR A 173 -6.10 -4.02 19.97
CA THR A 173 -7.35 -4.44 19.31
C THR A 173 -7.07 -4.79 17.86
N LEU A 174 -7.33 -6.03 17.45
CA LEU A 174 -7.09 -6.51 16.11
C LEU A 174 -8.42 -6.57 15.34
N LEU A 175 -8.48 -5.90 14.19
CA LEU A 175 -9.61 -5.90 13.27
C LEU A 175 -9.25 -6.76 12.06
N ALA A 176 -10.21 -7.49 11.51
CA ALA A 176 -10.04 -8.19 10.24
C ALA A 176 -11.21 -7.96 9.29
N ALA A 177 -10.89 -7.96 8.00
CA ALA A 177 -11.85 -8.12 6.94
C ALA A 177 -11.86 -9.60 6.58
N ARG A 178 -12.99 -10.26 6.86
CA ARG A 178 -13.26 -11.61 6.37
C ARG A 178 -14.14 -11.50 5.13
N LEU A 179 -13.85 -12.31 4.13
CA LEU A 179 -14.73 -12.56 3.01
C LEU A 179 -15.00 -14.06 3.01
N ASN A 180 -16.27 -14.42 3.17
CA ASN A 180 -16.71 -15.79 3.37
C ASN A 180 -16.06 -16.39 4.63
N GLN A 181 -15.05 -17.26 4.46
CA GLN A 181 -14.29 -17.82 5.57
C GLN A 181 -12.83 -17.32 5.68
N ASP A 182 -12.28 -16.69 4.64
CA ASP A 182 -10.87 -16.30 4.59
C ASP A 182 -10.64 -14.88 5.12
N ILE A 183 -9.58 -14.67 5.91
CA ILE A 183 -9.13 -13.31 6.27
C ILE A 183 -8.38 -12.69 5.09
N ILE A 184 -8.98 -11.66 4.50
CA ILE A 184 -8.47 -10.95 3.33
C ILE A 184 -7.77 -9.63 3.68
N GLY A 185 -7.89 -9.17 4.92
CA GLY A 185 -7.14 -8.02 5.43
C GLY A 185 -7.20 -7.90 6.93
N THR A 186 -6.25 -7.18 7.51
CA THR A 186 -6.18 -6.98 8.96
C THR A 186 -5.56 -5.64 9.32
N LEU A 187 -5.97 -5.12 10.47
CA LEU A 187 -5.50 -3.87 11.05
C LEU A 187 -5.28 -4.08 12.56
N VAL A 188 -4.12 -3.67 13.06
CA VAL A 188 -3.79 -3.68 14.50
C VAL A 188 -3.90 -2.25 15.03
N LEU A 189 -4.87 -2.04 15.91
CA LEU A 189 -5.22 -0.77 16.51
C LEU A 189 -4.88 -0.77 18.00
N ARG A 190 -4.05 0.19 18.42
CA ARG A 190 -3.86 0.52 19.83
C ARG A 190 -4.74 1.70 20.21
N LEU A 191 -5.35 1.66 21.38
CA LEU A 191 -6.14 2.76 21.93
C LEU A 191 -5.38 3.33 23.12
N GLU A 192 -4.73 4.47 22.95
CA GLU A 192 -3.92 5.11 23.99
C GLU A 192 -4.79 6.12 24.77
N PRO A 193 -4.83 6.06 26.12
CA PRO A 193 -5.54 7.06 26.91
C PRO A 193 -4.85 8.44 26.80
N ASN A 194 -5.61 9.52 27.00
CA ASN A 194 -5.06 10.87 26.88
C ASN A 194 -4.04 11.14 28.01
N PRO A 195 -2.78 11.53 27.71
CA PRO A 195 -1.75 11.76 28.73
C PRO A 195 -2.08 12.90 29.71
N THR A 196 -3.04 13.78 29.39
CA THR A 196 -3.52 14.82 30.33
C THR A 196 -4.44 14.26 31.42
N SER A 197 -4.96 13.03 31.26
CA SER A 197 -5.82 12.33 32.22
C SER A 197 -4.99 11.60 33.29
N SER A 198 -4.32 12.37 34.16
CA SER A 198 -3.39 11.87 35.19
C SER A 198 -4.04 11.10 36.36
N HIS A 199 -5.31 10.70 36.26
CA HIS A 199 -6.03 9.99 37.31
C HIS A 199 -6.38 8.55 36.92
N ARG A 200 -5.60 7.61 37.47
CA ARG A 200 -5.87 6.16 37.53
C ARG A 200 -7.21 5.86 38.22
N ARG A 201 -8.35 6.00 37.54
CA ARG A 201 -9.66 5.50 38.02
C ARG A 201 -10.62 5.18 36.86
N ARG A 202 -10.95 3.88 36.74
CA ARG A 202 -11.94 3.24 35.84
C ARG A 202 -11.65 3.31 34.33
N ARG A 203 -11.28 2.14 33.78
CA ARG A 203 -10.86 1.84 32.39
C ARG A 203 -11.81 2.31 31.27
N SER A 204 -13.09 2.52 31.54
CA SER A 204 -14.05 2.99 30.52
C SER A 204 -14.14 4.51 30.39
N LEU A 205 -13.59 5.28 31.32
CA LEU A 205 -13.59 6.74 31.30
C LEU A 205 -12.21 7.33 30.93
N SER A 206 -11.11 6.59 31.16
CA SER A 206 -9.74 7.03 30.87
C SER A 206 -9.39 7.10 29.39
N LEU A 207 -10.10 6.36 28.53
CA LEU A 207 -9.92 6.42 27.07
C LEU A 207 -10.61 7.62 26.41
N ARG A 208 -11.46 8.36 27.15
CA ARG A 208 -12.31 9.42 26.60
C ARG A 208 -11.47 10.66 26.27
N GLY A 209 -11.36 11.00 24.98
CA GLY A 209 -10.41 11.99 24.45
C GLY A 209 -9.00 11.44 24.21
N GLY A 210 -8.81 10.12 24.21
CA GLY A 210 -7.56 9.44 23.87
C GLY A 210 -7.27 9.38 22.36
N LYS A 211 -6.29 8.56 21.96
CA LYS A 211 -5.79 8.46 20.59
C LYS A 211 -5.80 7.02 20.09
N GLY A 212 -6.35 6.79 18.89
CA GLY A 212 -6.19 5.54 18.14
C GLY A 212 -4.90 5.54 17.34
N VAL A 213 -4.00 4.60 17.62
CA VAL A 213 -2.72 4.43 16.94
C VAL A 213 -2.75 3.15 16.12
N ILE A 214 -2.78 3.28 14.80
CA ILE A 214 -2.76 2.14 13.86
C ILE A 214 -1.31 1.66 13.71
N ARG A 215 -1.02 0.47 14.22
CA ARG A 215 0.35 -0.10 14.24
C ARG A 215 0.62 -0.99 13.03
N ALA A 216 -0.39 -1.71 12.55
CA ALA A 216 -0.32 -2.48 11.30
C ALA A 216 -1.61 -2.28 10.50
N TRP A 217 -1.49 -2.25 9.18
CA TRP A 217 -2.60 -2.24 8.25
C TRP A 217 -2.14 -2.93 6.97
N THR A 218 -2.82 -4.00 6.58
CA THR A 218 -2.43 -4.82 5.45
C THR A 218 -3.62 -5.55 4.84
N THR A 219 -3.52 -5.83 3.54
CA THR A 219 -4.51 -6.58 2.78
C THR A 219 -3.82 -7.63 1.92
N ASN A 220 -4.48 -8.77 1.77
CA ASN A 220 -4.08 -9.87 0.90
C ASN A 220 -3.88 -9.32 -0.52
N LEU A 221 -2.80 -9.76 -1.18
CA LEU A 221 -2.37 -9.25 -2.49
C LEU A 221 -3.49 -9.33 -3.54
N ASN A 222 -4.31 -10.39 -3.49
CA ASN A 222 -5.42 -10.66 -4.40
C ASN A 222 -6.62 -9.70 -4.26
N TYR A 223 -6.66 -8.93 -3.17
CA TYR A 223 -7.75 -8.00 -2.83
C TYR A 223 -7.28 -6.53 -2.77
N ARG A 224 -6.02 -6.25 -3.14
CA ARG A 224 -5.54 -4.87 -3.26
C ARG A 224 -6.22 -4.17 -4.43
N GLY A 225 -6.56 -2.89 -4.24
CA GLY A 225 -7.32 -2.09 -5.22
C GLY A 225 -8.84 -2.25 -5.12
N LYS A 226 -9.37 -3.27 -4.44
CA LYS A 226 -10.82 -3.54 -4.31
C LYS A 226 -11.53 -2.79 -3.17
N GLY A 227 -11.02 -1.65 -2.71
CA GLY A 227 -11.62 -0.90 -1.60
C GLY A 227 -11.29 -1.41 -0.19
N VAL A 228 -11.31 -2.73 0.06
CA VAL A 228 -11.16 -3.42 1.38
C VAL A 228 -10.27 -2.73 2.42
N GLY A 229 -9.08 -2.25 2.03
CA GLY A 229 -8.17 -1.57 2.96
C GLY A 229 -8.72 -0.23 3.48
N LYS A 230 -9.44 0.53 2.66
CA LYS A 230 -10.14 1.76 3.03
C LYS A 230 -11.26 1.48 4.02
N ASP A 231 -11.99 0.39 3.81
CA ASP A 231 -13.14 0.03 4.64
C ASP A 231 -12.68 -0.44 6.03
N LEU A 232 -11.57 -1.20 6.09
CA LEU A 232 -10.84 -1.48 7.34
C LEU A 232 -10.41 -0.22 8.10
N LEU A 233 -9.92 0.81 7.40
CA LEU A 233 -9.57 2.09 8.03
C LEU A 233 -10.82 2.84 8.52
N GLN A 234 -11.96 2.75 7.82
CA GLN A 234 -13.21 3.36 8.25
C GLN A 234 -13.75 2.73 9.54
N GLU A 235 -13.72 1.40 9.66
CA GLU A 235 -14.11 0.70 10.89
C GLU A 235 -13.11 0.92 12.02
N ALA A 236 -11.80 1.01 11.74
CA ALA A 236 -10.81 1.40 12.75
C ALA A 236 -11.08 2.81 13.32
N VAL A 237 -11.47 3.76 12.47
CA VAL A 237 -11.90 5.10 12.91
C VAL A 237 -13.20 5.01 13.71
N ARG A 238 -14.20 4.23 13.28
CA ARG A 238 -15.46 4.02 14.02
C ARG A 238 -15.20 3.45 15.41
N VAL A 239 -14.51 2.32 15.50
CA VAL A 239 -14.16 1.64 16.77
C VAL A 239 -13.36 2.56 17.70
N THR A 240 -12.42 3.35 17.16
CA THR A 240 -11.70 4.35 17.96
C THR A 240 -12.64 5.42 18.51
N LYS A 241 -13.51 5.99 17.67
CA LYS A 241 -14.43 7.06 18.09
C LYS A 241 -15.53 6.57 19.04
N GLU A 242 -15.91 5.30 18.98
CA GLU A 242 -16.84 4.68 19.92
C GLU A 242 -16.18 4.43 21.29
N ARG A 243 -14.95 3.91 21.32
CA ARG A 243 -14.24 3.55 22.57
C ARG A 243 -13.54 4.74 23.23
N CYS A 244 -12.93 5.63 22.44
CA CYS A 244 -12.20 6.81 22.91
C CYS A 244 -13.02 8.12 22.79
N GLY A 245 -14.23 8.07 22.24
CA GLY A 245 -15.12 9.23 22.11
C GLY A 245 -14.93 10.06 20.82
N LYS A 246 -15.91 10.94 20.56
CA LYS A 246 -16.07 11.65 19.27
C LYS A 246 -14.88 12.52 18.85
N ASP A 247 -14.09 12.99 19.80
CA ASP A 247 -12.96 13.89 19.56
C ASP A 247 -11.60 13.19 19.64
N ALA A 248 -11.57 11.85 19.75
CA ALA A 248 -10.33 11.07 19.73
C ALA A 248 -9.59 11.19 18.39
N GLU A 249 -8.28 11.42 18.43
CA GLU A 249 -7.44 11.45 17.23
C GLU A 249 -7.19 10.02 16.71
N VAL A 250 -7.05 9.85 15.39
CA VAL A 250 -6.64 8.58 14.79
C VAL A 250 -5.43 8.83 13.89
N GLY A 251 -4.37 8.06 14.06
CA GLY A 251 -3.15 8.20 13.27
C GLY A 251 -2.38 6.88 13.15
N PHE A 252 -1.44 6.82 12.20
CA PHE A 252 -0.49 5.72 12.13
C PHE A 252 0.58 5.85 13.23
N ALA A 253 1.08 4.71 13.72
CA ALA A 253 2.25 4.67 14.58
C ALA A 253 3.49 5.20 13.83
N GLN A 254 4.39 5.88 14.53
CA GLN A 254 5.65 6.35 13.95
C GLN A 254 6.51 5.18 13.45
N GLU A 255 6.51 4.07 14.19
CA GLU A 255 7.10 2.78 13.80
C GLU A 255 5.98 1.75 13.60
N HIS A 256 5.36 1.80 12.41
CA HIS A 256 4.30 0.90 11.97
C HIS A 256 4.91 -0.28 11.19
N ALA A 257 4.24 -1.44 11.23
CA ALA A 257 4.73 -2.69 10.64
C ALA A 257 5.20 -2.57 9.17
N ASN A 258 4.63 -1.66 8.37
CA ASN A 258 5.01 -1.42 6.97
C ASN A 258 5.75 -0.09 6.71
N SER A 259 6.03 0.73 7.74
CA SER A 259 6.88 1.94 7.61
C SER A 259 8.35 1.71 7.97
N ALA A 260 8.74 0.53 8.45
CA ALA A 260 10.09 0.24 8.89
C ALA A 260 11.15 0.37 7.77
N MET A 261 11.92 1.47 7.82
CA MET A 261 12.92 1.86 6.83
C MET A 261 14.32 1.36 7.20
N LEU A 262 14.57 0.07 7.03
CA LEU A 262 15.87 -0.56 7.37
C LEU A 262 16.99 -0.30 6.35
N LEU A 263 16.66 0.07 5.11
CA LEU A 263 17.66 0.42 4.09
C LEU A 263 18.08 1.90 4.18
N PRO A 264 19.25 2.28 3.63
CA PRO A 264 19.63 3.67 3.48
C PRO A 264 18.58 4.50 2.72
N GLY A 265 18.42 5.76 3.11
CA GLY A 265 17.29 6.62 2.68
C GLY A 265 17.08 6.77 1.17
N ILE A 266 18.13 6.60 0.36
CA ILE A 266 18.06 6.59 -1.11
C ILE A 266 17.21 5.43 -1.67
N PHE A 267 17.21 4.27 -1.01
CA PHE A 267 16.46 3.08 -1.45
C PHE A 267 15.03 3.03 -0.91
N ASN A 268 14.67 3.92 0.03
CA ASN A 268 13.36 3.93 0.69
C ASN A 268 12.26 4.68 -0.10
N ALA A 269 12.59 5.21 -1.28
CA ALA A 269 11.65 5.97 -2.11
C ALA A 269 10.29 5.28 -2.37
N PRO A 270 10.20 3.97 -2.71
CA PRO A 270 8.90 3.31 -2.90
C PRO A 270 8.13 3.16 -1.57
N PHE A 271 8.80 2.80 -0.48
CA PHE A 271 8.16 2.64 0.84
C PHE A 271 7.55 3.96 1.33
N ARG A 272 8.26 5.08 1.17
CA ARG A 272 7.72 6.43 1.46
C ARG A 272 6.51 6.80 0.61
N ARG A 273 6.44 6.35 -0.66
CA ARG A 273 5.28 6.59 -1.52
C ARG A 273 4.06 5.80 -1.07
N ASP A 274 4.25 4.57 -0.62
CA ASP A 274 3.18 3.74 -0.07
C ASP A 274 2.72 4.25 1.30
N GLU A 275 3.63 4.71 2.16
CA GLU A 275 3.34 5.41 3.43
C GLU A 275 2.52 6.69 3.20
N VAL A 276 2.96 7.59 2.31
CA VAL A 276 2.21 8.80 1.95
C VAL A 276 0.83 8.47 1.35
N ARG A 277 0.70 7.34 0.63
CA ARG A 277 -0.61 6.85 0.15
C ARG A 277 -1.49 6.38 1.32
N ALA A 278 -0.92 5.70 2.32
CA ALA A 278 -1.62 5.28 3.52
C ALA A 278 -2.14 6.48 4.34
N THR A 279 -1.27 7.47 4.60
CA THR A 279 -1.65 8.70 5.32
C THR A 279 -2.77 9.44 4.60
N ARG A 280 -2.66 9.67 3.28
CA ARG A 280 -3.74 10.29 2.49
C ARG A 280 -5.06 9.50 2.51
N ALA A 281 -5.00 8.17 2.58
CA ALA A 281 -6.20 7.35 2.68
C ALA A 281 -6.89 7.53 4.03
N LEU A 282 -6.13 7.63 5.13
CA LEU A 282 -6.65 7.95 6.45
C LEU A 282 -7.19 9.39 6.52
N ASP A 283 -6.46 10.38 6.02
CA ASP A 283 -6.89 11.79 5.97
C ASP A 283 -8.20 11.95 5.17
N GLY A 284 -8.32 11.23 4.05
CA GLY A 284 -9.55 11.18 3.23
C GLY A 284 -10.74 10.54 3.94
N ILE A 285 -10.50 9.66 4.92
CA ILE A 285 -11.54 9.07 5.76
C ILE A 285 -11.92 10.03 6.89
N LEU A 286 -10.93 10.62 7.58
CA LEU A 286 -11.14 11.56 8.68
C LEU A 286 -11.92 12.80 8.22
N SER A 287 -11.51 13.40 7.11
CA SER A 287 -12.22 14.55 6.52
C SER A 287 -13.67 14.21 6.16
N ASN A 288 -13.96 13.03 5.60
CA ASN A 288 -15.33 12.59 5.31
C ASN A 288 -16.15 12.42 6.60
N TRP A 289 -15.56 11.87 7.66
CA TRP A 289 -16.19 11.78 8.99
C TRP A 289 -16.52 13.15 9.58
N ASP A 290 -15.65 14.15 9.43
CA ASP A 290 -15.90 15.52 9.91
C ASP A 290 -17.01 16.22 9.10
N PHE A 291 -17.11 15.97 7.79
CA PHE A 291 -18.26 16.43 6.98
C PHE A 291 -19.58 15.82 7.46
N VAL A 292 -19.60 14.52 7.82
CA VAL A 292 -20.78 13.87 8.40
C VAL A 292 -21.11 14.45 9.78
N LYS A 293 -20.11 14.74 10.62
CA LYS A 293 -20.27 15.41 11.93
C LYS A 293 -20.88 16.80 11.79
N LYS A 294 -20.56 17.56 10.74
CA LYS A 294 -21.08 18.92 10.49
C LYS A 294 -22.51 18.96 9.92
N ARG A 295 -23.03 17.85 9.38
CA ARG A 295 -24.38 17.75 8.79
C ARG A 295 -25.45 17.17 9.72
N ARG A 296 -25.08 16.80 10.95
CA ARG A 296 -25.97 16.32 12.02
C ARG A 296 -25.99 17.32 13.18
#